data_AF-A0A662FSM4-F1
#
_entry.id   AF-A0A662FSM4-F1
#
_cell.length_a   1.000
_cell.length_b   1.000
_cell.length_c   1.000
_cell.angle_alpha   90.00
_cell.angle_beta   90.00
_cell.angle_gamma   90.00
#
_symmetry.space_group_name_H-M   'P 1'
#
loop_
_entity.id
_entity.type
_entity.pdbx_description
1 polymer ?
#
loop_
_entity_poly.entity_id
_entity_poly.type
_entity_poly.pdbx_seq_one_letter_code
_entity_poly.pdbx_strand_id
1 'polypeptide(L)'
;MATVKLYVKCILFPVNMLYLLYRSLADSIEQVGLRNSNADYVRSLLARISARFSEFDIGLKIARDISSSALRVYTLAYILGFDKRIFNEFYGIVLDEARRLGVDSRLFVLSGLVEACCRLGVSCEELIREGYGLVDSSSWEGILRFSLGLARCGCVDDALDLVLNNIRGSERLAFSLAELSKDMEEPRKDFLAMAYGYIGKVCDIGKRLMFLSRLLRLERRIDAGMAAVRVEGLLEGLEKLPPLKREYVSLFVLKNIFESGFGKLAFDRVEDVLDLGGAEYYPWDMVELMGHVAYYYRGLEYVIESSRFLDQDVRFVLLASVVDVALERFSKLNFIG
;
A
#
# COMPACT_ATOMS: atom_id res chain seq x y z
N MET A 1 23.79 -4.29 -28.15
CA MET A 1 23.87 -5.60 -27.45
C MET A 1 23.92 -5.50 -25.92
N ALA A 2 24.55 -4.48 -25.31
CA ALA A 2 24.57 -4.30 -23.84
C ALA A 2 23.19 -3.94 -23.24
N THR A 3 22.40 -3.10 -23.92
CA THR A 3 21.07 -2.65 -23.49
C THR A 3 20.04 -3.80 -23.41
N VAL A 4 20.10 -4.74 -24.36
CA VAL A 4 19.22 -5.93 -24.40
C VAL A 4 19.58 -6.93 -23.30
N LYS A 5 20.88 -7.11 -22.98
CA LYS A 5 21.32 -7.94 -21.84
C LYS A 5 20.90 -7.36 -20.49
N LEU A 6 20.86 -6.02 -20.36
CA LEU A 6 20.35 -5.35 -19.16
C LEU A 6 18.82 -5.53 -19.03
N TYR A 7 18.07 -5.39 -20.13
CA TYR A 7 16.61 -5.57 -20.15
C TYR A 7 16.19 -7.01 -19.74
N VAL A 8 16.91 -8.02 -20.24
CA VAL A 8 16.64 -9.43 -19.93
C VAL A 8 16.98 -9.79 -18.47
N LYS A 9 18.07 -9.24 -17.90
CA LYS A 9 18.45 -9.52 -16.50
C LYS A 9 17.73 -8.65 -15.46
N CYS A 10 17.42 -7.38 -15.77
CA CYS A 10 16.88 -6.44 -14.80
C CYS A 10 15.35 -6.34 -14.80
N ILE A 11 14.67 -6.78 -15.86
CA ILE A 11 13.20 -6.66 -15.98
C ILE A 11 12.55 -8.03 -16.20
N LEU A 12 13.02 -8.84 -17.15
CA LEU A 12 12.37 -10.13 -17.45
C LEU A 12 12.63 -11.21 -16.38
N PHE A 13 13.83 -11.25 -15.78
CA PHE A 13 14.16 -12.23 -14.74
C PHE A 13 13.32 -12.03 -13.46
N PRO A 14 13.18 -10.80 -12.91
CA PRO A 14 12.26 -10.55 -11.80
C PRO A 14 10.79 -10.83 -12.15
N VAL A 15 10.31 -10.42 -13.33
CA VAL A 15 8.90 -10.64 -13.71
C VAL A 15 8.56 -12.13 -13.85
N ASN A 16 9.45 -12.93 -14.46
CA ASN A 16 9.26 -14.39 -14.54
C ASN A 16 9.33 -15.06 -13.16
N MET A 17 10.23 -14.64 -12.28
CA MET A 17 10.26 -15.15 -10.90
C MET A 17 8.99 -14.76 -10.14
N LEU A 18 8.53 -13.51 -10.27
CA LEU A 18 7.28 -13.04 -9.66
C LEU A 18 6.07 -13.83 -10.20
N TYR A 19 6.05 -14.15 -11.48
CA TYR A 19 5.00 -14.95 -12.10
C TYR A 19 5.00 -16.40 -11.61
N LEU A 20 6.17 -17.04 -11.56
CA LEU A 20 6.31 -18.41 -11.04
C LEU A 20 5.95 -18.48 -9.56
N LEU A 21 6.36 -17.47 -8.79
CA LEU A 21 6.01 -17.33 -7.38
C LEU A 21 4.50 -17.17 -7.22
N TYR A 22 3.88 -16.30 -8.01
CA TYR A 22 2.43 -16.14 -8.06
C TYR A 22 1.72 -17.46 -8.41
N ARG A 23 2.16 -18.19 -9.44
CA ARG A 23 1.54 -19.48 -9.82
C ARG A 23 1.61 -20.49 -8.69
N SER A 24 2.77 -20.61 -8.05
CA SER A 24 2.96 -21.47 -6.88
C SER A 24 2.04 -21.07 -5.70
N LEU A 25 1.86 -19.77 -5.48
CA LEU A 25 0.95 -19.25 -4.45
C LEU A 25 -0.53 -19.54 -4.81
N ALA A 26 -0.94 -19.34 -6.06
CA ALA A 26 -2.30 -19.61 -6.52
C ALA A 26 -2.68 -21.09 -6.39
N ASP A 27 -1.78 -21.99 -6.81
CA ASP A 27 -1.97 -23.44 -6.70
C ASP A 27 -2.07 -23.88 -5.23
N SER A 28 -1.30 -23.23 -4.35
CA SER A 28 -1.35 -23.49 -2.91
C SER A 28 -2.71 -23.14 -2.29
N ILE A 29 -3.41 -22.10 -2.77
CA ILE A 29 -4.73 -21.74 -2.22
C ILE A 29 -5.80 -22.76 -2.58
N GLU A 30 -5.79 -23.24 -3.83
CA GLU A 30 -6.73 -24.28 -4.26
C GLU A 30 -6.52 -25.58 -3.46
N GLN A 31 -5.31 -25.82 -2.94
CA GLN A 31 -4.97 -27.00 -2.15
C GLN A 31 -5.14 -26.84 -0.63
N VAL A 32 -4.84 -25.65 -0.08
CA VAL A 32 -4.69 -25.44 1.38
C VAL A 32 -6.00 -25.08 2.07
N GLY A 33 -7.01 -24.61 1.34
CA GLY A 33 -8.33 -24.36 1.94
C GLY A 33 -8.25 -23.48 3.18
N LEU A 34 -7.65 -22.29 3.06
CA LEU A 34 -7.49 -21.33 4.15
C LEU A 34 -8.84 -21.09 4.86
N ARG A 35 -8.94 -21.58 6.10
CA ARG A 35 -10.13 -21.45 6.97
C ARG A 35 -9.86 -20.31 7.94
N ASN A 36 -10.36 -19.11 7.71
CA ASN A 36 -10.62 -18.00 8.67
C ASN A 36 -10.73 -16.65 7.95
N SER A 37 -11.09 -15.56 8.66
CA SER A 37 -11.17 -14.17 8.17
C SER A 37 -9.90 -13.69 7.44
N ASN A 38 -8.75 -14.28 7.76
CA ASN A 38 -7.46 -13.96 7.11
C ASN A 38 -7.37 -14.54 5.68
N ALA A 39 -8.16 -15.58 5.38
CA ALA A 39 -8.27 -16.14 4.04
C ALA A 39 -8.84 -15.13 3.04
N ASP A 40 -9.74 -14.25 3.48
CA ASP A 40 -10.31 -13.20 2.62
C ASP A 40 -9.27 -12.12 2.27
N TYR A 41 -8.40 -11.75 3.22
CA TYR A 41 -7.28 -10.85 2.94
C TYR A 41 -6.31 -11.44 1.91
N VAL A 42 -5.96 -12.70 2.09
CA VAL A 42 -5.10 -13.45 1.17
C VAL A 42 -5.72 -13.56 -0.22
N ARG A 43 -7.00 -13.93 -0.31
CA ARG A 43 -7.74 -13.98 -1.59
C ARG A 43 -7.77 -12.61 -2.25
N SER A 44 -8.00 -11.55 -1.48
CA SER A 44 -7.94 -10.17 -1.98
C SER A 44 -6.57 -9.85 -2.57
N LEU A 45 -5.49 -10.17 -1.87
CA LEU A 45 -4.12 -9.92 -2.36
C LEU A 45 -3.83 -10.70 -3.65
N LEU A 46 -4.16 -12.00 -3.71
CA LEU A 46 -3.98 -12.78 -4.93
C LEU A 46 -4.81 -12.27 -6.10
N ALA A 47 -6.08 -11.97 -5.88
CA ALA A 47 -6.96 -11.48 -6.93
C ALA A 47 -6.40 -10.20 -7.57
N ARG A 48 -5.84 -9.31 -6.74
CA ARG A 48 -5.14 -8.09 -7.20
C ARG A 48 -3.84 -8.41 -7.95
N ILE A 49 -3.04 -9.37 -7.48
CA ILE A 49 -1.82 -9.82 -8.16
C ILE A 49 -2.15 -10.46 -9.52
N SER A 50 -3.14 -11.34 -9.60
CA SER A 50 -3.61 -11.97 -10.85
C SER A 50 -4.00 -10.90 -11.87
N ALA A 51 -4.76 -9.88 -11.46
CA ALA A 51 -5.13 -8.78 -12.34
C ALA A 51 -3.92 -7.99 -12.86
N ARG A 52 -2.87 -7.81 -12.06
CA ARG A 52 -1.62 -7.17 -12.52
C ARG A 52 -0.83 -8.01 -13.53
N PHE A 53 -1.02 -9.32 -13.53
CA PHE A 53 -0.49 -10.23 -14.55
C PHE A 53 -1.44 -10.42 -15.75
N SER A 54 -2.50 -9.61 -15.85
CA SER A 54 -3.55 -9.74 -16.88
C SER A 54 -4.31 -11.08 -16.85
N GLU A 55 -4.25 -11.82 -15.72
CA GLU A 55 -5.00 -13.05 -15.49
C GLU A 55 -6.34 -12.75 -14.82
N PHE A 56 -7.15 -11.96 -15.52
CA PHE A 56 -8.34 -11.36 -14.92
C PHE A 56 -9.43 -12.37 -14.55
N ASP A 57 -9.64 -13.42 -15.36
CA ASP A 57 -10.63 -14.45 -15.06
C ASP A 57 -10.31 -15.18 -13.74
N ILE A 58 -9.02 -15.43 -13.50
CA ILE A 58 -8.53 -16.01 -12.25
C ILE A 58 -8.74 -15.02 -11.10
N GLY A 59 -8.36 -13.75 -11.30
CA GLY A 59 -8.56 -12.70 -10.30
C GLY A 59 -10.03 -12.53 -9.90
N LEU A 60 -10.95 -12.52 -10.89
CA LEU A 60 -12.39 -12.42 -10.66
C LEU A 60 -12.95 -13.66 -9.96
N LYS A 61 -12.50 -14.87 -10.33
CA LYS A 61 -12.88 -16.12 -9.65
C LYS A 61 -12.48 -16.06 -8.17
N ILE A 62 -11.22 -15.75 -7.87
CA ILE A 62 -10.71 -15.64 -6.50
C ILE A 62 -11.46 -14.56 -5.72
N ALA A 63 -11.70 -13.39 -6.32
CA ALA A 63 -12.41 -12.30 -5.67
C ALA A 63 -13.84 -12.70 -5.26
N ARG A 64 -14.55 -13.49 -6.08
CA ARG A 64 -15.92 -13.94 -5.77
C ARG A 64 -16.00 -14.83 -4.53
N ASP A 65 -14.93 -15.53 -4.19
CA ASP A 65 -14.83 -16.41 -3.03
C ASP A 65 -14.49 -15.67 -1.71
N ILE A 66 -14.34 -14.34 -1.76
CA ILE A 66 -14.15 -13.51 -0.57
C ILE A 66 -15.49 -13.38 0.18
N SER A 67 -15.50 -13.77 1.46
CA SER A 67 -16.71 -13.78 2.29
C SER A 67 -17.13 -12.38 2.76
N SER A 68 -16.16 -11.51 3.06
CA SER A 68 -16.39 -10.12 3.44
C SER A 68 -16.89 -9.30 2.24
N SER A 69 -18.17 -8.89 2.26
CA SER A 69 -18.77 -8.10 1.18
C SER A 69 -17.99 -6.83 0.86
N ALA A 70 -17.55 -6.07 1.87
CA ALA A 70 -16.80 -4.83 1.65
C ALA A 70 -15.45 -5.08 0.97
N LEU A 71 -14.71 -6.09 1.44
CA LEU A 71 -13.41 -6.44 0.87
C LEU A 71 -13.56 -7.02 -0.54
N ARG A 72 -14.56 -7.87 -0.76
CA ARG A 72 -14.89 -8.43 -2.08
C ARG A 72 -15.14 -7.34 -3.10
N VAL A 73 -16.08 -6.44 -2.82
CA VAL A 73 -16.48 -5.38 -3.76
C VAL A 73 -15.31 -4.42 -4.01
N TYR A 74 -14.52 -4.11 -2.98
CA TYR A 74 -13.29 -3.33 -3.14
C TYR A 74 -12.27 -4.03 -4.06
N THR A 75 -12.02 -5.32 -3.85
CA THR A 75 -11.13 -6.11 -4.71
C THR A 75 -11.61 -6.11 -6.16
N LEU A 76 -12.91 -6.29 -6.38
CA LEU A 76 -13.49 -6.22 -7.72
C LEU A 76 -13.27 -4.84 -8.34
N ALA A 77 -13.56 -3.75 -7.61
CA ALA A 77 -13.32 -2.37 -8.07
C ALA A 77 -11.84 -2.14 -8.47
N TYR A 78 -10.90 -2.67 -7.68
CA TYR A 78 -9.47 -2.59 -7.98
C TYR A 78 -9.10 -3.31 -9.30
N ILE A 79 -9.65 -4.51 -9.52
CA ILE A 79 -9.41 -5.31 -10.73
C ILE A 79 -9.90 -4.56 -11.98
N LEU A 80 -11.03 -3.85 -11.90
CA LEU A 80 -11.58 -3.11 -13.04
C LEU A 80 -10.59 -2.08 -13.61
N GLY A 81 -9.70 -1.54 -12.78
CA GLY A 81 -8.74 -0.52 -13.20
C GLY A 81 -7.67 -0.99 -14.18
N PHE A 82 -7.57 -2.29 -14.50
CA PHE A 82 -6.48 -2.82 -15.34
C PHE A 82 -6.87 -3.11 -16.79
N ASP A 83 -8.15 -3.30 -17.11
CA ASP A 83 -8.62 -3.57 -18.48
C ASP A 83 -10.00 -2.96 -18.75
N LYS A 84 -10.08 -2.15 -19.82
CA LYS A 84 -11.30 -1.43 -20.21
C LYS A 84 -12.45 -2.35 -20.60
N ARG A 85 -12.18 -3.55 -21.14
CA ARG A 85 -13.21 -4.53 -21.51
C ARG A 85 -13.94 -5.02 -20.27
N ILE A 86 -13.17 -5.37 -19.24
CA ILE A 86 -13.68 -5.87 -17.96
C ILE A 86 -14.39 -4.75 -17.20
N PHE A 87 -13.84 -3.53 -17.24
CA PHE A 87 -14.52 -2.36 -16.69
C PHE A 87 -15.92 -2.22 -17.27
N ASN A 88 -16.07 -2.23 -18.60
CA ASN A 88 -17.38 -2.08 -19.24
C ASN A 88 -18.37 -3.21 -18.88
N GLU A 89 -17.89 -4.42 -18.69
CA GLU A 89 -18.72 -5.58 -18.36
C GLU A 89 -19.18 -5.58 -16.89
N PHE A 90 -18.29 -5.25 -15.95
CA PHE A 90 -18.52 -5.45 -14.52
C PHE A 90 -18.77 -4.17 -13.72
N TYR A 91 -18.53 -2.97 -14.27
CA TYR A 91 -18.68 -1.71 -13.55
C TYR A 91 -20.06 -1.53 -12.90
N GLY A 92 -21.14 -1.75 -13.65
CA GLY A 92 -22.50 -1.62 -13.13
C GLY A 92 -22.78 -2.58 -11.96
N ILE A 93 -22.28 -3.81 -12.04
CA ILE A 93 -22.43 -4.83 -10.99
C ILE A 93 -21.72 -4.38 -9.72
N VAL A 94 -20.46 -3.94 -9.84
CA VAL A 94 -19.66 -3.48 -8.69
C VAL A 94 -20.29 -2.24 -8.05
N LEU A 95 -20.77 -1.29 -8.86
CA LEU A 95 -21.43 -0.09 -8.36
C LEU A 95 -22.74 -0.41 -7.61
N ASP A 96 -23.54 -1.33 -8.14
CA ASP A 96 -24.78 -1.75 -7.48
C ASP A 96 -24.53 -2.53 -6.19
N GLU A 97 -23.48 -3.34 -6.13
CA GLU A 97 -23.05 -3.97 -4.87
C GLU A 97 -22.54 -2.93 -3.86
N ALA A 98 -21.78 -1.94 -4.30
CA ALA A 98 -21.27 -0.87 -3.45
C ALA A 98 -22.39 -0.08 -2.74
N ARG A 99 -23.49 0.17 -3.45
CA ARG A 99 -24.67 0.89 -2.91
C ARG A 99 -25.37 0.16 -1.76
N ARG A 100 -25.15 -1.15 -1.62
CA ARG A 100 -25.72 -1.97 -0.52
C ARG A 100 -24.83 -1.98 0.72
N LEU A 101 -23.63 -1.41 0.66
CA LEU A 101 -22.70 -1.32 1.79
C LEU A 101 -23.04 -0.14 2.70
N GLY A 102 -22.58 -0.21 3.95
CA GLY A 102 -22.59 0.96 4.85
C GLY A 102 -21.72 2.10 4.33
N VAL A 103 -21.96 3.32 4.81
CA VAL A 103 -21.37 4.58 4.30
C VAL A 103 -19.85 4.49 4.12
N ASP A 104 -19.10 4.12 5.16
CA ASP A 104 -17.63 4.07 5.11
C ASP A 104 -17.12 3.02 4.12
N SER A 105 -17.77 1.85 4.07
CA SER A 105 -17.41 0.78 3.14
C SER A 105 -17.74 1.17 1.69
N ARG A 106 -18.84 1.89 1.48
CA ARG A 106 -19.22 2.45 0.18
C ARG A 106 -18.20 3.49 -0.27
N LEU A 107 -17.79 4.42 0.60
CA LEU A 107 -16.73 5.39 0.29
C LEU A 107 -15.41 4.71 -0.05
N PHE A 108 -15.06 3.63 0.65
CA PHE A 108 -13.87 2.85 0.34
C PHE A 108 -13.93 2.21 -1.05
N VAL A 109 -15.08 1.67 -1.45
CA VAL A 109 -15.28 1.13 -2.81
C VAL A 109 -15.29 2.24 -3.86
N LEU A 110 -15.99 3.36 -3.60
CA LEU A 110 -16.02 4.51 -4.50
C LEU A 110 -14.62 5.05 -4.77
N SER A 111 -13.76 5.13 -3.75
CA SER A 111 -12.33 5.45 -3.91
C SER A 111 -11.66 4.53 -4.93
N GLY A 112 -11.88 3.20 -4.82
CA GLY A 112 -11.30 2.22 -5.74
C GLY A 112 -11.84 2.36 -7.17
N LEU A 113 -13.14 2.63 -7.33
CA LEU A 113 -13.75 2.87 -8.64
C LEU A 113 -13.26 4.17 -9.29
N VAL A 114 -13.09 5.24 -8.50
CA VAL A 114 -12.50 6.50 -8.97
C VAL A 114 -11.09 6.26 -9.48
N GLU A 115 -10.25 5.57 -8.70
CA GLU A 115 -8.89 5.19 -9.15
C GLU A 115 -8.91 4.35 -10.44
N ALA A 116 -9.84 3.39 -10.56
CA ALA A 116 -10.01 2.58 -11.77
C ALA A 116 -10.39 3.44 -12.98
N CYS A 117 -11.35 4.36 -12.82
CA CYS A 117 -11.76 5.27 -13.88
C CYS A 117 -10.61 6.14 -14.37
N CYS A 118 -9.85 6.74 -13.44
CA CYS A 118 -8.69 7.57 -13.75
C CYS A 118 -7.63 6.77 -14.51
N ARG A 119 -7.33 5.54 -14.07
CA ARG A 119 -6.34 4.68 -14.75
C ARG A 119 -6.73 4.34 -16.18
N LEU A 120 -8.02 4.21 -16.46
CA LEU A 120 -8.55 3.85 -17.78
C LEU A 120 -8.93 5.05 -18.66
N GLY A 121 -8.76 6.28 -18.17
CA GLY A 121 -9.15 7.50 -18.88
C GLY A 121 -10.65 7.59 -19.15
N VAL A 122 -11.48 7.09 -18.23
CA VAL A 122 -12.94 7.22 -18.29
C VAL A 122 -13.42 8.21 -17.22
N SER A 123 -14.58 8.82 -17.45
CA SER A 123 -15.11 9.82 -16.51
C SER A 123 -15.42 9.19 -15.15
N CYS A 124 -15.05 9.89 -14.08
CA CYS A 124 -15.35 9.54 -12.69
C CYS A 124 -16.22 10.59 -11.98
N GLU A 125 -16.71 11.61 -12.69
CA GLU A 125 -17.42 12.75 -12.08
C GLU A 125 -18.63 12.34 -11.24
N GLU A 126 -19.42 11.37 -11.72
CA GLU A 126 -20.59 10.89 -10.98
C GLU A 126 -20.22 10.16 -9.69
N LEU A 127 -19.13 9.36 -9.72
CA LEU A 127 -18.62 8.66 -8.54
C LEU A 127 -18.09 9.64 -7.51
N ILE A 128 -17.37 10.67 -7.97
CA ILE A 128 -16.84 11.73 -7.11
C ILE A 128 -18.01 12.47 -6.45
N ARG A 129 -19.02 12.87 -7.24
CA ARG A 129 -20.23 13.53 -6.73
C ARG A 129 -20.97 12.66 -5.71
N GLU A 130 -21.13 11.36 -6.00
CA GLU A 130 -21.73 10.41 -5.08
C GLU A 130 -20.94 10.31 -3.77
N GLY A 131 -19.61 10.25 -3.85
CA GLY A 131 -18.72 10.24 -2.69
C GLY A 131 -18.86 11.49 -1.83
N TYR A 132 -18.86 12.68 -2.43
CA TYR A 132 -19.10 13.95 -1.71
C TYR A 132 -20.44 13.95 -0.97
N GLY A 133 -21.49 13.36 -1.55
CA GLY A 133 -22.80 13.24 -0.91
C GLY A 133 -22.82 12.35 0.34
N LEU A 134 -21.77 11.57 0.59
CA LEU A 134 -21.65 10.66 1.75
C LEU A 134 -20.76 11.21 2.87
N VAL A 135 -19.99 12.27 2.60
CA VAL A 135 -18.95 12.81 3.51
C VAL A 135 -19.52 13.18 4.88
N ASP A 136 -20.65 13.90 4.91
CA ASP A 136 -21.27 14.36 6.17
C ASP A 136 -21.75 13.22 7.07
N SER A 137 -21.99 12.04 6.48
CA SER A 137 -22.44 10.84 7.19
C SER A 137 -21.33 9.82 7.47
N SER A 138 -20.10 10.13 7.08
CA SER A 138 -18.95 9.23 7.15
C SER A 138 -18.14 9.42 8.43
N SER A 139 -17.44 8.36 8.83
CA SER A 139 -16.34 8.48 9.78
C SER A 139 -15.14 9.21 9.15
N TRP A 140 -14.19 9.64 9.99
CA TRP A 140 -12.96 10.25 9.51
C TRP A 140 -12.11 9.24 8.70
N GLU A 141 -12.20 7.95 9.03
CA GLU A 141 -11.56 6.88 8.27
C GLU A 141 -12.13 6.79 6.86
N GLY A 142 -13.47 6.82 6.71
CA GLY A 142 -14.12 6.81 5.40
C GLY A 142 -13.77 8.04 4.56
N ILE A 143 -13.75 9.23 5.19
CA ILE A 143 -13.33 10.49 4.57
C ILE A 143 -11.88 10.39 4.06
N LEU A 144 -10.96 9.94 4.91
CA LEU A 144 -9.56 9.78 4.53
C LEU A 144 -9.40 8.79 3.36
N ARG A 145 -10.10 7.66 3.39
CA ARG A 145 -10.02 6.67 2.31
C ARG A 145 -10.47 7.28 0.98
N PHE A 146 -11.57 8.02 0.97
CA PHE A 146 -12.04 8.71 -0.23
C PHE A 146 -11.06 9.79 -0.70
N SER A 147 -10.51 10.60 0.23
CA SER A 147 -9.45 11.58 -0.09
C SER A 147 -8.23 10.94 -0.76
N LEU A 148 -7.80 9.76 -0.31
CA LEU A 148 -6.65 9.08 -0.92
C LEU A 148 -6.93 8.66 -2.37
N GLY A 149 -8.16 8.22 -2.68
CA GLY A 149 -8.57 7.96 -4.07
C GLY A 149 -8.51 9.19 -4.95
N LEU A 150 -9.01 10.33 -4.45
CA LEU A 150 -8.93 11.62 -5.16
C LEU A 150 -7.46 12.04 -5.39
N ALA A 151 -6.62 11.93 -4.37
CA ALA A 151 -5.21 12.29 -4.47
C ALA A 151 -4.48 11.45 -5.53
N ARG A 152 -4.74 10.13 -5.60
CA ARG A 152 -4.17 9.23 -6.62
C ARG A 152 -4.66 9.52 -8.04
N CYS A 153 -5.80 10.16 -8.18
CA CYS A 153 -6.32 10.66 -9.45
C CYS A 153 -5.76 12.04 -9.84
N GLY A 154 -4.87 12.63 -9.04
CA GLY A 154 -4.33 13.97 -9.28
C GLY A 154 -5.18 15.10 -8.69
N CYS A 155 -6.32 14.81 -8.06
CA CYS A 155 -7.17 15.79 -7.38
C CYS A 155 -6.66 16.07 -5.95
N VAL A 156 -5.38 16.45 -5.83
CA VAL A 156 -4.68 16.58 -4.54
C VAL A 156 -5.27 17.71 -3.69
N ASP A 157 -5.63 18.84 -4.30
CA ASP A 157 -6.22 19.97 -3.59
C ASP A 157 -7.61 19.64 -3.04
N ASP A 158 -8.46 18.99 -3.85
CA ASP A 158 -9.77 18.51 -3.40
C ASP A 158 -9.65 17.51 -2.25
N ALA A 159 -8.67 16.59 -2.33
CA ALA A 159 -8.40 15.62 -1.28
C ALA A 159 -7.97 16.29 0.03
N LEU A 160 -7.12 17.32 -0.08
CA LEU A 160 -6.63 18.10 1.06
C LEU A 160 -7.76 18.89 1.71
N ASP A 161 -8.59 19.56 0.92
CA ASP A 161 -9.75 20.32 1.40
C ASP A 161 -10.73 19.40 2.13
N LEU A 162 -10.97 18.20 1.60
CA LEU A 162 -11.83 17.21 2.26
C LEU A 162 -11.31 16.87 3.66
N VAL A 163 -10.01 16.58 3.79
CA VAL A 163 -9.37 16.25 5.07
C VAL A 163 -9.43 17.43 6.04
N LEU A 164 -9.03 18.63 5.60
CA LEU A 164 -8.91 19.79 6.48
C LEU A 164 -10.26 20.29 6.99
N ASN A 165 -11.31 20.20 6.18
CA ASN A 165 -12.62 20.70 6.54
C ASN A 165 -13.42 19.71 7.41
N ASN A 166 -13.24 18.41 7.20
CA ASN A 166 -14.12 17.39 7.78
C ASN A 166 -13.46 16.53 8.86
N ILE A 167 -12.12 16.41 8.88
CA ILE A 167 -11.43 15.63 9.92
C ILE A 167 -11.07 16.53 11.10
N ARG A 168 -11.55 16.15 12.30
CA ARG A 168 -11.29 16.88 13.55
C ARG A 168 -10.32 16.11 14.44
N GLY A 169 -9.49 16.86 15.17
CA GLY A 169 -8.49 16.35 16.11
C GLY A 169 -7.09 16.30 15.51
N SER A 170 -6.10 16.84 16.23
CA SER A 170 -4.75 17.02 15.70
C SER A 170 -4.07 15.71 15.30
N GLU A 171 -4.31 14.62 16.03
CA GLU A 171 -3.72 13.31 15.71
C GLU A 171 -4.31 12.70 14.44
N ARG A 172 -5.64 12.76 14.28
CA ARG A 172 -6.31 12.26 13.06
C ARG A 172 -5.90 13.06 11.84
N LEU A 173 -5.78 14.39 11.99
CA LEU A 173 -5.23 15.26 10.94
C LEU A 173 -3.77 14.92 10.64
N ALA A 174 -2.92 14.72 11.65
CA ALA A 174 -1.53 14.33 11.45
C ALA A 174 -1.40 13.02 10.65
N PHE A 175 -2.19 11.99 11.00
CA PHE A 175 -2.24 10.73 10.26
C PHE A 175 -2.73 10.94 8.82
N SER A 176 -3.82 11.69 8.64
CA SER A 176 -4.43 11.93 7.32
C SER A 176 -3.48 12.67 6.37
N LEU A 177 -2.80 13.70 6.87
CA LEU A 177 -1.80 14.44 6.10
C LEU A 177 -0.57 13.57 5.80
N ALA A 178 -0.11 12.76 6.75
CA ALA A 178 0.99 11.83 6.51
C ALA A 178 0.66 10.76 5.45
N GLU A 179 -0.59 10.27 5.39
CA GLU A 179 -1.00 9.34 4.33
C GLU A 179 -1.10 10.06 2.97
N LEU A 180 -1.72 11.24 2.90
CA LEU A 180 -1.85 12.02 1.67
C LEU A 180 -0.50 12.40 1.06
N SER A 181 0.54 12.61 1.87
CA SER A 181 1.86 13.00 1.37
C SER A 181 2.48 11.99 0.40
N LYS A 182 2.04 10.72 0.44
CA LYS A 182 2.54 9.67 -0.46
C LYS A 182 2.15 9.86 -1.91
N ASP A 183 0.97 10.44 -2.11
CA ASP A 183 0.33 10.62 -3.41
C ASP A 183 0.62 12.02 -4.00
N MET A 184 1.35 12.87 -3.26
CA MET A 184 1.83 14.17 -3.75
C MET A 184 3.08 14.01 -4.60
N GLU A 185 2.99 14.24 -5.91
CA GLU A 185 4.15 14.20 -6.80
C GLU A 185 4.99 15.47 -6.79
N GLU A 186 4.33 16.62 -6.71
CA GLU A 186 4.97 17.94 -6.74
C GLU A 186 5.50 18.37 -5.36
N PRO A 187 6.65 19.08 -5.29
CA PRO A 187 7.16 19.63 -4.04
C PRO A 187 6.22 20.72 -3.46
N ARG A 188 5.62 20.46 -2.29
CA ARG A 188 4.74 21.40 -1.57
C ARG A 188 5.25 21.75 -0.17
N LYS A 189 5.99 22.86 -0.06
CA LYS A 189 6.59 23.34 1.21
C LYS A 189 5.55 23.75 2.24
N ASP A 190 4.48 24.39 1.79
CA ASP A 190 3.31 24.80 2.58
C ASP A 190 2.64 23.60 3.25
N PHE A 191 2.36 22.56 2.46
CA PHE A 191 1.79 21.31 2.96
C PHE A 191 2.72 20.64 3.97
N LEU A 192 4.02 20.54 3.66
CA LEU A 192 4.99 19.90 4.54
C LEU A 192 5.08 20.62 5.90
N ALA A 193 5.11 21.95 5.90
CA ALA A 193 5.09 22.76 7.11
C ALA A 193 3.80 22.53 7.92
N MET A 194 2.65 22.46 7.25
CA MET A 194 1.36 22.16 7.89
C MET A 194 1.35 20.77 8.53
N ALA A 195 1.77 19.74 7.80
CA ALA A 195 1.84 18.36 8.29
C ALA A 195 2.75 18.26 9.51
N TYR A 196 3.93 18.88 9.48
CA TYR A 196 4.82 18.95 10.64
C TYR A 196 4.18 19.66 11.84
N GLY A 197 3.45 20.75 11.61
CA GLY A 197 2.71 21.46 12.66
C GLY A 197 1.68 20.58 13.38
N TYR A 198 1.00 19.68 12.67
CA TYR A 198 0.06 18.72 13.28
C TYR A 198 0.77 17.54 13.93
N ILE A 199 1.78 16.97 13.28
CA ILE A 199 2.56 15.85 13.83
C ILE A 199 3.27 16.25 15.13
N GLY A 200 3.75 17.49 15.24
CA GLY A 200 4.37 18.02 16.45
C GLY A 200 3.45 18.00 17.69
N LYS A 201 2.13 17.97 17.49
CA LYS A 201 1.11 17.94 18.56
C LYS A 201 0.75 16.53 19.01
N VAL A 202 1.24 15.48 18.33
CA VAL A 202 0.95 14.10 18.69
C VAL A 202 1.77 13.71 19.93
N CYS A 203 1.13 13.17 20.96
CA CYS A 203 1.85 12.81 22.20
C CYS A 203 2.59 11.47 22.09
N ASP A 204 2.03 10.50 21.37
CA ASP A 204 2.64 9.19 21.18
C ASP A 204 3.85 9.30 20.25
N ILE A 205 5.03 9.04 20.80
CA ILE A 205 6.30 9.12 20.07
C ILE A 205 6.38 8.10 18.93
N GLY A 206 5.83 6.89 19.11
CA GLY A 206 5.81 5.86 18.06
C GLY A 206 4.98 6.30 16.86
N LYS A 207 3.77 6.82 17.10
CA LYS A 207 2.92 7.40 16.05
C LYS A 207 3.59 8.57 15.36
N ARG A 208 4.27 9.45 16.11
CA ARG A 208 5.04 10.56 15.53
C ARG A 208 6.11 10.07 14.58
N LEU A 209 6.92 9.09 14.98
CA LEU A 209 7.98 8.53 14.13
C LEU A 209 7.38 7.94 12.85
N MET A 210 6.26 7.21 12.96
CA MET A 210 5.54 6.69 11.79
C MET A 210 5.10 7.81 10.85
N PHE A 211 4.42 8.84 11.35
CA PHE A 211 3.91 9.94 10.53
C PHE A 211 5.04 10.77 9.90
N LEU A 212 6.11 11.04 10.64
CA LEU A 212 7.31 11.70 10.11
C LEU A 212 7.96 10.88 9.00
N SER A 213 8.10 9.56 9.18
CA SER A 213 8.70 8.70 8.16
C SER A 213 7.93 8.72 6.84
N ARG A 214 6.61 8.90 6.88
CA ARG A 214 5.75 8.99 5.70
C ARG A 214 6.01 10.25 4.85
N LEU A 215 6.43 11.34 5.49
CA LEU A 215 6.73 12.62 4.82
C LEU A 215 8.07 12.62 4.08
N LEU A 216 8.98 11.68 4.38
CA LEU A 216 10.36 11.66 3.88
C LEU A 216 10.45 11.74 2.35
N ARG A 217 9.54 11.09 1.62
CA ARG A 217 9.55 11.11 0.15
C ARG A 217 9.28 12.50 -0.40
N LEU A 218 8.30 13.21 0.18
CA LEU A 218 7.97 14.58 -0.19
C LEU A 218 9.07 15.54 0.25
N GLU A 219 9.58 15.39 1.48
CA GLU A 219 10.68 16.21 1.99
C GLU A 219 11.93 16.06 1.13
N ARG A 220 12.30 14.84 0.72
CA ARG A 220 13.45 14.61 -0.18
C ARG A 220 13.34 15.36 -1.50
N ARG A 221 12.14 15.47 -2.07
CA ARG A 221 11.91 16.21 -3.32
C ARG A 221 12.05 17.72 -3.15
N ILE A 222 11.83 18.22 -1.94
CA ILE A 222 11.99 19.62 -1.57
C ILE A 222 13.45 19.93 -1.21
N ASP A 223 14.02 19.12 -0.31
CA ASP A 223 15.37 19.25 0.23
C ASP A 223 15.88 17.88 0.71
N ALA A 224 16.77 17.28 -0.10
CA ALA A 224 17.35 15.97 0.20
C ALA A 224 18.29 15.99 1.42
N GLY A 225 18.93 17.13 1.72
CA GLY A 225 19.83 17.25 2.87
C GLY A 225 19.04 17.25 4.17
N MET A 226 17.98 18.04 4.24
CA MET A 226 17.08 18.05 5.39
C MET A 226 16.38 16.71 5.61
N ALA A 227 15.96 16.03 4.53
CA ALA A 227 15.40 14.70 4.61
C ALA A 227 16.40 13.66 5.16
N ALA A 228 17.68 13.74 4.81
CA ALA A 228 18.71 12.85 5.36
C ALA A 228 18.90 13.07 6.87
N VAL A 229 18.96 14.33 7.33
CA VAL A 229 18.99 14.67 8.76
C VAL A 229 17.75 14.15 9.48
N ARG A 230 16.57 14.21 8.83
CA ARG A 230 15.33 13.64 9.38
C ARG A 230 15.43 12.13 9.55
N VAL A 231 16.05 11.42 8.61
CA VAL A 231 16.27 9.97 8.72
C VAL A 231 17.10 9.63 9.94
N GLU A 232 18.22 10.33 10.18
CA GLU A 232 19.05 10.12 11.37
C GLU A 232 18.25 10.33 12.66
N GLY A 233 17.50 11.43 12.76
CA GLY A 233 16.66 11.69 13.93
C GLY A 233 15.52 10.68 14.12
N LEU A 234 14.99 10.08 13.04
CA LEU A 234 14.03 8.98 13.12
C LEU A 234 14.69 7.73 13.73
N LEU A 235 15.89 7.38 13.26
CA LEU A 235 16.62 6.20 13.73
C LEU A 235 16.99 6.33 15.21
N GLU A 236 17.50 7.49 15.64
CA GLU A 236 17.73 7.78 17.06
C GLU A 236 16.44 7.73 17.89
N GLY A 237 15.32 8.16 17.32
CA GLY A 237 14.01 8.11 17.98
C GLY A 237 13.54 6.70 18.25
N LEU A 238 13.81 5.75 17.34
CA LEU A 238 13.44 4.34 17.49
C LEU A 238 14.13 3.69 18.69
N GLU A 239 15.37 4.07 19.00
CA GLU A 239 16.12 3.56 20.16
C GLU A 239 15.46 3.88 21.51
N LYS A 240 14.62 4.92 21.54
CA LYS A 240 13.92 5.40 22.73
C LYS A 240 12.59 4.67 22.97
N LEU A 241 12.13 3.82 22.04
CA LEU A 241 10.86 3.10 22.16
C LEU A 241 10.98 1.84 23.04
N PRO A 242 9.94 1.46 23.80
CA PRO A 242 9.90 0.17 24.49
C PRO A 242 9.99 -1.01 23.51
N PRO A 243 10.65 -2.15 23.86
CA PRO A 243 10.92 -3.26 22.93
C PRO A 243 9.72 -3.77 22.12
N LEU A 244 8.58 -4.05 22.75
CA LEU A 244 7.39 -4.58 22.05
C LEU A 244 6.76 -3.60 21.04
N LYS A 245 6.87 -2.29 21.28
CA LYS A 245 6.39 -1.26 20.33
C LYS A 245 7.45 -0.92 19.28
N ARG A 246 8.71 -1.24 19.56
CA ARG A 246 9.85 -0.85 18.75
C ARG A 246 9.84 -1.57 17.42
N GLU A 247 9.58 -2.87 17.38
CA GLU A 247 9.71 -3.67 16.16
C GLU A 247 8.72 -3.24 15.06
N TYR A 248 7.42 -3.16 15.36
CA TYR A 248 6.42 -2.71 14.40
C TYR A 248 6.71 -1.29 13.88
N VAL A 249 6.99 -0.35 14.79
CA VAL A 249 7.28 1.03 14.42
C VAL A 249 8.58 1.11 13.61
N SER A 250 9.61 0.35 14.00
CA SER A 250 10.88 0.27 13.26
C SER A 250 10.66 -0.25 11.86
N LEU A 251 9.95 -1.36 11.67
CA LEU A 251 9.68 -1.92 10.34
C LEU A 251 8.91 -0.93 9.46
N PHE A 252 7.91 -0.24 10.01
CA PHE A 252 7.16 0.79 9.29
C PHE A 252 8.05 1.98 8.89
N VAL A 253 8.87 2.48 9.81
CA VAL A 253 9.79 3.60 9.56
C VAL A 253 10.85 3.20 8.54
N LEU A 254 11.47 2.03 8.69
CA LEU A 254 12.47 1.47 7.78
C LEU A 254 11.90 1.34 6.37
N LYS A 255 10.69 0.78 6.22
CA LYS A 255 9.99 0.72 4.93
C LYS A 255 9.92 2.09 4.26
N ASN A 256 9.47 3.13 4.98
CA ASN A 256 9.38 4.46 4.38
C ASN A 256 10.74 5.11 4.10
N ILE A 257 11.79 4.82 4.89
CA ILE A 257 13.17 5.26 4.62
C ILE A 257 13.67 4.63 3.31
N PHE A 258 13.45 3.33 3.11
CA PHE A 258 13.81 2.63 1.88
C PHE A 258 13.02 3.14 0.67
N GLU A 259 11.70 3.28 0.79
CA GLU A 259 10.83 3.84 -0.26
C GLU A 259 11.26 5.26 -0.67
N SER A 260 11.74 6.04 0.31
CA SER A 260 12.26 7.39 0.09
C SER A 260 13.68 7.41 -0.49
N GLY A 261 14.35 6.27 -0.64
CA GLY A 261 15.68 6.14 -1.24
C GLY A 261 16.86 6.41 -0.30
N PHE A 262 16.63 6.37 1.02
CA PHE A 262 17.67 6.57 2.05
C PHE A 262 18.16 5.27 2.69
N GLY A 263 17.92 4.11 2.05
CA GLY A 263 18.22 2.80 2.63
C GLY A 263 19.66 2.60 3.13
N LYS A 264 20.64 3.30 2.55
CA LYS A 264 22.03 3.26 3.01
C LYS A 264 22.22 3.78 4.44
N LEU A 265 21.42 4.78 4.86
CA LEU A 265 21.50 5.38 6.20
C LEU A 265 20.91 4.47 7.28
N ALA A 266 20.09 3.50 6.90
CA ALA A 266 19.39 2.61 7.82
C ALA A 266 19.94 1.19 7.83
N PHE A 267 21.06 0.92 7.13
CA PHE A 267 21.54 -0.43 6.86
C PHE A 267 21.82 -1.22 8.14
N ASP A 268 22.58 -0.62 9.07
CA ASP A 268 22.94 -1.24 10.35
C ASP A 268 21.70 -1.52 11.20
N ARG A 269 20.70 -0.63 11.12
CA ARG A 269 19.47 -0.74 11.91
C ARG A 269 18.52 -1.82 11.41
N VAL A 270 18.61 -2.22 10.13
CA VAL A 270 17.78 -3.30 9.61
C VAL A 270 18.19 -4.64 10.22
N GLU A 271 19.49 -4.88 10.40
CA GLU A 271 19.99 -6.15 10.93
C GLU A 271 19.52 -6.39 12.38
N ASP A 272 19.32 -5.32 13.16
CA ASP A 272 18.80 -5.41 14.52
C ASP A 272 17.31 -5.78 14.62
N VAL A 273 16.53 -5.51 13.56
CA VAL A 273 15.05 -5.55 13.61
C VAL A 273 14.49 -6.64 12.70
N LEU A 274 15.19 -6.98 11.63
CA LEU A 274 14.72 -7.94 10.64
C LEU A 274 15.11 -9.37 11.01
N ASP A 275 14.28 -10.02 11.83
CA ASP A 275 14.36 -11.46 12.08
C ASP A 275 13.25 -12.20 11.33
N LEU A 276 13.52 -12.55 10.07
CA LEU A 276 12.57 -13.32 9.26
C LEU A 276 12.29 -14.71 9.85
N GLY A 277 13.21 -15.29 10.63
CA GLY A 277 13.01 -16.60 11.26
C GLY A 277 11.98 -16.58 12.39
N GLY A 278 11.74 -15.41 12.99
CA GLY A 278 10.69 -15.18 13.98
C GLY A 278 9.32 -14.80 13.39
N ALA A 279 9.15 -14.75 12.06
CA ALA A 279 7.94 -14.25 11.39
C ALA A 279 6.64 -14.91 11.88
N GLU A 280 6.68 -16.18 12.28
CA GLU A 280 5.52 -16.96 12.72
C GLU A 280 4.89 -16.46 14.02
N TYR A 281 5.65 -15.72 14.83
CA TYR A 281 5.19 -15.20 16.11
C TYR A 281 4.59 -13.79 15.99
N TYR A 282 4.61 -13.20 14.79
CA TYR A 282 4.18 -11.83 14.57
C TYR A 282 2.80 -11.72 13.92
N PRO A 283 2.05 -10.64 14.22
CA PRO A 283 0.87 -10.26 13.47
C PRO A 283 1.13 -10.12 11.96
N TRP A 284 0.13 -10.41 11.12
CA TRP A 284 0.27 -10.47 9.66
C TRP A 284 0.69 -9.15 9.03
N ASP A 285 0.26 -8.02 9.58
CA ASP A 285 0.67 -6.68 9.16
C ASP A 285 2.16 -6.44 9.43
N MET A 286 2.70 -7.00 10.51
CA MET A 286 4.13 -6.98 10.77
C MET A 286 4.89 -7.90 9.82
N VAL A 287 4.38 -9.10 9.53
CA VAL A 287 4.96 -10.03 8.53
C VAL A 287 5.03 -9.37 7.15
N GLU A 288 3.99 -8.65 6.74
CA GLU A 288 3.98 -7.86 5.50
C GLU A 288 5.08 -6.80 5.50
N LEU A 289 5.20 -6.02 6.57
CA LEU A 289 6.23 -5.00 6.70
C LEU A 289 7.64 -5.61 6.68
N MET A 290 7.85 -6.76 7.33
CA MET A 290 9.11 -7.52 7.28
C MET A 290 9.45 -7.92 5.85
N GLY A 291 8.48 -8.46 5.10
CA GLY A 291 8.65 -8.78 3.68
C GLY A 291 9.06 -7.56 2.86
N HIS A 292 8.40 -6.41 3.06
CA HIS A 292 8.73 -5.18 2.36
C HIS A 292 10.15 -4.68 2.69
N VAL A 293 10.51 -4.61 3.98
CA VAL A 293 11.85 -4.19 4.42
C VAL A 293 12.92 -5.13 3.88
N ALA A 294 12.72 -6.45 4.00
CA ALA A 294 13.65 -7.45 3.47
C ALA A 294 13.84 -7.32 1.95
N TYR A 295 12.76 -7.11 1.20
CA TYR A 295 12.81 -6.87 -0.23
C TYR A 295 13.62 -5.61 -0.58
N TYR A 296 13.40 -4.50 0.12
CA TYR A 296 14.16 -3.27 -0.13
C TYR A 296 15.63 -3.38 0.28
N TYR A 297 15.92 -4.14 1.33
CA TYR A 297 17.25 -4.28 1.91
C TYR A 297 18.14 -5.25 1.12
N ARG A 298 17.64 -6.45 0.79
CA ARG A 298 18.43 -7.55 0.19
C ARG A 298 17.83 -8.12 -1.10
N GLY A 299 16.66 -7.66 -1.52
CA GLY A 299 16.01 -8.08 -2.76
C GLY A 299 15.16 -9.35 -2.64
N LEU A 300 14.52 -9.74 -3.75
CA LEU A 300 13.54 -10.82 -3.82
C LEU A 300 14.15 -12.21 -3.51
N GLU A 301 15.37 -12.47 -3.99
CA GLU A 301 16.04 -13.77 -3.80
C GLU A 301 16.24 -14.10 -2.32
N TYR A 302 16.71 -13.12 -1.55
CA TYR A 302 16.89 -13.24 -0.10
C TYR A 302 15.58 -13.57 0.63
N VAL A 303 14.49 -12.90 0.25
CA VAL A 303 13.15 -13.12 0.83
C VAL A 303 12.67 -14.55 0.53
N ILE A 304 12.84 -15.01 -0.71
CA ILE A 304 12.46 -16.37 -1.12
C ILE A 304 13.27 -17.42 -0.36
N GLU A 305 14.58 -17.23 -0.23
CA GLU A 305 15.45 -18.17 0.48
C GLU A 305 15.16 -18.22 1.98
N SER A 306 15.01 -17.06 2.61
CA SER A 306 14.76 -16.95 4.05
C SER A 306 13.38 -17.46 4.47
N SER A 307 12.39 -17.39 3.57
CA SER A 307 11.03 -17.84 3.87
C SER A 307 10.82 -19.36 3.70
N ARG A 308 11.81 -20.13 3.22
CA ARG A 308 11.66 -21.57 2.97
C ARG A 308 11.35 -22.40 4.23
N PHE A 309 11.74 -21.89 5.38
CA PHE A 309 11.61 -22.57 6.67
C PHE A 309 10.41 -22.11 7.48
N LEU A 310 9.62 -21.16 6.95
CA LEU A 310 8.43 -20.65 7.61
C LEU A 310 7.23 -21.54 7.36
N ASP A 311 6.30 -21.53 8.31
CA ASP A 311 4.95 -22.04 8.18
C ASP A 311 4.32 -21.56 6.86
N GLN A 312 3.54 -22.45 6.25
CA GLN A 312 3.01 -22.24 4.91
C GLN A 312 2.18 -20.95 4.79
N ASP A 313 1.38 -20.62 5.81
CA ASP A 313 0.52 -19.43 5.78
C ASP A 313 1.34 -18.14 5.91
N VAL A 314 2.33 -18.15 6.81
CA VAL A 314 3.23 -17.00 7.05
C VAL A 314 4.11 -16.75 5.83
N ARG A 315 4.68 -17.83 5.28
CA ARG A 315 5.45 -17.80 4.04
C ARG A 315 4.62 -17.22 2.90
N PHE A 316 3.36 -17.65 2.79
CA PHE A 316 2.46 -17.18 1.75
C PHE A 316 2.29 -15.66 1.81
N VAL A 317 1.98 -15.12 2.99
CA VAL A 317 1.76 -13.66 3.19
C VAL A 317 2.99 -12.88 2.79
N LEU A 318 4.12 -13.28 3.36
CA LEU A 318 5.38 -12.60 3.15
C LEU A 318 5.72 -12.56 1.67
N LEU A 319 5.57 -13.68 0.96
CA LEU A 319 5.84 -13.75 -0.48
C LEU A 319 4.82 -12.98 -1.32
N ALA A 320 3.53 -13.09 -1.02
CA ALA A 320 2.48 -12.38 -1.74
C ALA A 320 2.61 -10.85 -1.58
N SER A 321 2.91 -10.36 -0.37
CA SER A 321 3.17 -8.95 -0.10
C SER A 321 4.40 -8.44 -0.86
N VAL A 322 5.48 -9.23 -0.89
CA VAL A 322 6.68 -8.88 -1.66
C VAL A 322 6.40 -8.85 -3.17
N VAL A 323 5.57 -9.78 -3.67
CA VAL A 323 5.13 -9.76 -5.07
C VAL A 323 4.33 -8.50 -5.37
N ASP A 324 3.37 -8.12 -4.51
CA ASP A 324 2.55 -6.92 -4.70
C ASP A 324 3.41 -5.65 -4.75
N VAL A 325 4.34 -5.48 -3.82
CA VAL A 325 5.26 -4.32 -3.80
C VAL A 325 6.23 -4.34 -4.97
N ALA A 326 6.76 -5.51 -5.35
CA ALA A 326 7.63 -5.61 -6.50
C ALA A 326 6.90 -5.20 -7.78
N LEU A 327 5.68 -5.71 -7.99
CA LEU A 327 4.84 -5.35 -9.14
C LEU A 327 4.49 -3.86 -9.17
N GLU A 328 4.21 -3.24 -8.01
CA GLU A 328 3.92 -1.81 -7.93
C GLU A 328 5.14 -0.97 -8.34
N ARG A 329 6.33 -1.42 -7.96
CA ARG A 329 7.57 -0.77 -8.35
C ARG A 329 7.84 -0.94 -9.84
N PHE A 330 7.57 -2.12 -10.41
CA PHE A 330 7.74 -2.36 -11.85
C PHE A 330 6.75 -1.57 -12.70
N SER A 331 5.48 -1.46 -12.29
CA SER A 331 4.49 -0.68 -13.04
C SER A 331 4.91 0.80 -13.12
N LYS A 332 5.36 1.38 -12.01
CA LYS A 332 5.89 2.76 -11.97
C LYS A 332 7.13 2.97 -12.86
N LEU A 333 7.92 1.93 -13.13
CA LEU A 333 9.08 2.01 -14.03
C LEU A 333 8.68 1.87 -15.51
N ASN A 334 7.63 1.10 -15.81
CA ASN A 334 7.17 0.86 -17.19
C ASN A 334 6.25 1.96 -17.74
N PHE A 335 5.78 2.90 -16.91
CA PHE A 335 5.08 4.12 -17.36
C PHE A 335 6.03 5.27 -17.77
N ILE A 336 7.35 5.04 -17.80
CA ILE A 336 8.38 5.97 -18.32
C ILE A 336 8.93 5.47 -19.68
N GLY A 337 8.22 4.58 -20.37
CA GLY A 337 8.61 4.00 -21.65
C GLY A 337 7.83 4.54 -22.84
#